data_AF-A0A2E0W8A6-F1
#
_entry.id   AF-A0A2E0W8A6-F1
#
_cell.length_a   1.000
_cell.length_b   1.000
_cell.length_c   1.000
_cell.angle_alpha   90.00
_cell.angle_beta   90.00
_cell.angle_gamma   90.00
#
_symmetry.space_group_name_H-M   'P 1'
#
loop_
_entity.id
_entity.type
_entity.pdbx_description
1 polymer ?
#
loop_
_entity_poly.entity_id
_entity_poly.type
_entity_poly.pdbx_seq_one_letter_code
_entity_poly.pdbx_strand_id
1 'polypeptide(L)'
;MLNITRRFSLSKKSKAIIKKHKIKNGGILKIQSWDKISKKVKNEISKKLFSINGFKCTYCERDLVGLTPGIDHLANKAAYPEFTFVPVNLFYSCNYCNSSSVKGQKETINKLSPFYSHCDFKIVHPYYDNPDSEIFYQDIDRIFIDYARCTQKGKNTIDFFNLSSYIMTNIRSRQLILERLNPLLPSDEKKLINETIAYK
;
A
#
# COMPACT_ATOMS: atom_id res chain seq x y z
N MET A 1 -7.88 4.43 -5.93
CA MET A 1 -6.60 3.88 -5.43
C MET A 1 -5.48 4.82 -5.85
N LEU A 2 -4.46 5.03 -5.01
CA LEU A 2 -3.35 5.93 -5.34
C LEU A 2 -2.57 5.45 -6.57
N ASN A 3 -2.30 6.36 -7.49
CA ASN A 3 -1.35 6.17 -8.59
C ASN A 3 0.07 6.53 -8.10
N ILE A 4 0.90 5.54 -7.81
CA ILE A 4 2.24 5.78 -7.26
C ILE A 4 3.27 5.84 -8.38
N THR A 5 3.71 7.06 -8.69
CA THR A 5 4.68 7.32 -9.76
C THR A 5 6.13 7.29 -9.28
N ARG A 6 6.39 7.53 -7.98
CA ARG A 6 7.75 7.59 -7.42
C ARG A 6 8.11 6.30 -6.68
N ARG A 7 9.07 5.56 -7.22
CA ARG A 7 9.66 4.39 -6.54
C ARG A 7 10.71 4.84 -5.52
N PHE A 8 10.77 4.16 -4.37
CA PHE A 8 11.91 4.28 -3.46
C PHE A 8 12.91 3.16 -3.67
N SER A 9 14.16 3.43 -3.29
CA SER A 9 15.20 2.41 -3.17
C SER A 9 15.68 2.35 -1.72
N LEU A 10 16.01 1.15 -1.23
CA LEU A 10 16.62 1.01 0.09
C LEU A 10 18.08 1.45 0.09
N SER A 11 18.54 1.97 1.23
CA SER A 11 19.93 2.35 1.47
C SER A 11 20.86 1.15 1.28
N LYS A 12 22.12 1.40 0.92
CA LYS A 12 23.15 0.35 0.81
C LYS A 12 23.24 -0.48 2.11
N LYS A 13 23.13 0.19 3.26
CA LYS A 13 23.13 -0.44 4.59
C LYS A 13 21.95 -1.38 4.80
N SER A 14 20.72 -0.95 4.49
CA SER A 14 19.54 -1.80 4.62
C SER A 14 19.55 -2.97 3.63
N LYS A 15 20.00 -2.75 2.39
CA LYS A 15 20.22 -3.83 1.41
C LYS A 15 21.23 -4.86 1.93
N ALA A 16 22.33 -4.43 2.54
CA ALA A 16 23.32 -5.32 3.13
C ALA A 16 22.74 -6.13 4.31
N ILE A 17 21.91 -5.52 5.17
CA ILE A 17 21.21 -6.21 6.26
C ILE A 17 20.28 -7.29 5.71
N ILE A 18 19.49 -6.98 4.68
CA ILE A 18 18.59 -7.95 4.03
C ILE A 18 19.39 -9.09 3.40
N LYS A 19 20.49 -8.78 2.69
CA LYS A 19 21.38 -9.80 2.10
C LYS A 19 21.95 -10.73 3.17
N LYS A 20 22.47 -10.18 4.27
CA LYS A 20 22.99 -10.98 5.40
C LYS A 20 21.91 -11.86 6.03
N HIS A 21 20.68 -11.33 6.16
CA HIS A 21 19.53 -12.10 6.65
C HIS A 21 19.20 -13.26 5.71
N LYS A 22 19.17 -13.04 4.39
CA LYS A 22 18.92 -14.09 3.40
C LYS A 22 20.00 -15.18 3.47
N ILE A 23 21.29 -14.81 3.54
CA ILE A 23 22.41 -15.76 3.67
C ILE A 23 22.27 -16.61 4.95
N LYS A 24 21.99 -15.99 6.10
CA LYS A 24 21.80 -16.71 7.38
C LYS A 24 20.66 -17.74 7.33
N ASN A 25 19.69 -17.57 6.44
CA ASN A 25 18.56 -18.47 6.28
C ASN A 25 18.70 -19.38 5.05
N GLY A 26 19.92 -19.78 4.68
CA GLY A 26 20.15 -20.72 3.59
C GLY A 26 19.87 -20.13 2.20
N GLY A 27 19.99 -18.80 2.06
CA GLY A 27 19.77 -18.13 0.78
C GLY A 27 18.30 -17.90 0.44
N ILE A 28 17.35 -18.19 1.33
CA ILE A 28 15.91 -18.01 1.10
C ILE A 28 15.28 -17.08 2.13
N LEU A 29 14.17 -16.44 1.73
CA LEU A 29 13.30 -15.72 2.66
C LEU A 29 12.15 -16.65 3.08
N LYS A 30 11.66 -16.46 4.30
CA LYS A 30 10.52 -17.21 4.87
C LYS A 30 9.46 -16.23 5.35
N ILE A 31 8.27 -16.72 5.68
CA ILE A 31 7.18 -15.88 6.23
C ILE A 31 7.62 -15.03 7.44
N GLN A 32 8.49 -15.57 8.31
CA GLN A 32 8.99 -14.84 9.49
C GLN A 32 10.16 -13.89 9.16
N SER A 33 10.64 -13.81 7.92
CA SER A 33 11.76 -12.94 7.55
C SER A 33 11.45 -11.47 7.80
N TRP A 34 10.21 -11.04 7.51
CA TRP A 34 9.77 -9.70 7.90
C TRP A 34 9.88 -9.51 9.41
N ASP A 35 9.40 -10.45 10.22
CA ASP A 35 9.35 -10.28 11.67
C ASP A 35 10.74 -10.24 12.29
N LYS A 36 11.68 -11.04 11.75
CA LYS A 36 13.06 -11.20 12.23
C LYS A 36 14.06 -10.17 11.67
N ILE A 37 13.70 -9.36 10.67
CA ILE A 37 14.63 -8.35 10.13
C ILE A 37 14.82 -7.20 11.13
N SER A 38 15.97 -6.52 11.03
CA SER A 38 16.27 -5.37 11.89
C SER A 38 15.18 -4.28 11.80
N LYS A 39 14.80 -3.73 12.96
CA LYS A 39 13.90 -2.57 13.06
C LYS A 39 14.39 -1.37 12.23
N LYS A 40 15.70 -1.22 12.03
CA LYS A 40 16.28 -0.18 11.16
C LYS A 40 15.78 -0.27 9.72
N VAL A 41 15.66 -1.48 9.18
CA VAL A 41 15.15 -1.71 7.81
C VAL A 41 13.66 -1.37 7.74
N LYS A 42 12.87 -1.85 8.72
CA LYS A 42 11.43 -1.57 8.77
C LYS A 42 11.13 -0.08 8.91
N ASN A 43 11.87 0.63 9.78
CA ASN A 43 11.77 2.08 9.94
C ASN A 43 12.12 2.83 8.65
N GLU A 44 13.16 2.39 7.92
CA GLU A 44 13.50 3.02 6.63
C GLU A 44 12.40 2.83 5.60
N ILE A 45 11.86 1.60 5.47
CA ILE A 45 10.74 1.30 4.57
C ILE A 45 9.54 2.17 4.94
N SER A 46 9.18 2.18 6.22
CA SER A 46 8.08 2.97 6.77
C SER A 46 8.19 4.45 6.38
N LYS A 47 9.28 5.13 6.74
CA LYS A 47 9.47 6.55 6.40
C LYS A 47 9.37 6.84 4.89
N LYS A 48 9.91 5.94 4.06
CA LYS A 48 9.85 6.09 2.59
C LYS A 48 8.45 5.93 2.04
N LEU A 49 7.73 4.90 2.47
CA LEU A 49 6.35 4.65 2.04
C LEU A 49 5.41 5.77 2.49
N PHE A 50 5.57 6.27 3.72
CA PHE A 50 4.67 7.28 4.25
C PHE A 50 4.77 8.60 3.48
N SER A 51 6.00 8.96 3.11
CA SER A 51 6.27 10.09 2.23
C SER A 51 5.73 9.88 0.81
N ILE A 52 5.91 8.69 0.23
CA ILE A 52 5.43 8.38 -1.14
C ILE A 52 3.91 8.41 -1.23
N ASN A 53 3.23 7.89 -0.21
CA ASN A 53 1.77 7.80 -0.19
C ASN A 53 1.07 9.11 0.20
N GLY A 54 1.81 10.18 0.51
CA GLY A 54 1.23 11.46 0.89
C GLY A 54 0.28 11.37 2.08
N PHE A 55 0.61 10.56 3.08
CA PHE A 55 -0.23 10.32 4.27
C PHE A 55 -1.57 9.63 4.00
N LYS A 56 -1.79 9.06 2.81
CA LYS A 56 -3.02 8.37 2.42
C LYS A 56 -2.85 6.86 2.35
N CYS A 57 -3.93 6.12 2.59
CA CYS A 57 -3.99 4.69 2.35
C CYS A 57 -3.81 4.44 0.85
N THR A 58 -2.89 3.55 0.46
CA THR A 58 -2.70 3.24 -0.97
C THR A 58 -4.00 2.81 -1.65
N TYR A 59 -4.83 2.01 -0.97
CA TYR A 59 -5.98 1.36 -1.59
C TYR A 59 -7.23 2.25 -1.64
N CYS A 60 -7.67 2.74 -0.48
CA CYS A 60 -8.91 3.53 -0.37
C CYS A 60 -8.68 5.04 -0.26
N GLU A 61 -7.43 5.51 -0.33
CA GLU A 61 -7.04 6.94 -0.34
C GLU A 61 -7.42 7.76 0.89
N ARG A 62 -7.99 7.11 1.92
CA ARG A 62 -8.27 7.80 3.17
C ARG A 62 -6.99 8.28 3.85
N ASP A 63 -7.05 9.41 4.53
CA ASP A 63 -5.95 9.88 5.36
C ASP A 63 -5.62 8.89 6.47
N LEU A 64 -4.32 8.73 6.70
CA LEU A 64 -3.74 7.84 7.70
C LEU A 64 -3.38 8.58 9.00
N VAL A 65 -3.47 9.90 9.02
CA VAL A 65 -3.17 10.67 10.23
C VAL A 65 -4.23 10.40 11.29
N GLY A 66 -3.79 10.14 12.52
CA GLY A 66 -4.65 9.70 13.62
C GLY A 66 -5.07 8.22 13.54
N LEU A 67 -4.63 7.48 12.53
CA LEU A 67 -4.83 6.02 12.43
C LEU A 67 -3.57 5.25 12.81
N THR A 68 -3.69 3.93 12.88
CA THR A 68 -2.57 2.99 13.04
C THR A 68 -2.28 2.27 11.71
N PRO A 69 -1.68 2.96 10.72
CA PRO A 69 -1.43 2.37 9.41
C PRO A 69 -0.35 1.29 9.48
N GLY A 70 -0.44 0.32 8.58
CA GLY A 70 0.50 -0.79 8.48
C GLY A 70 1.21 -0.80 7.13
N ILE A 71 2.43 -1.35 7.12
CA ILE A 71 3.08 -1.77 5.88
C ILE A 71 2.41 -3.07 5.45
N ASP A 72 1.81 -3.04 4.27
CA ASP A 72 1.18 -4.17 3.63
C ASP A 72 2.04 -4.64 2.45
N HIS A 73 1.97 -5.95 2.19
CA HIS A 73 2.63 -6.61 1.07
C HIS A 73 1.57 -6.98 0.05
N LEU A 74 1.56 -6.38 -1.14
CA LEU A 74 0.52 -6.65 -2.14
C LEU A 74 0.48 -8.15 -2.46
N ALA A 75 1.60 -8.72 -2.92
CA ALA A 75 1.86 -10.15 -2.89
C ALA A 75 2.22 -10.54 -1.45
N ASN A 76 1.34 -11.30 -0.80
CA ASN A 76 1.45 -11.57 0.63
C ASN A 76 2.73 -12.39 0.94
N LYS A 77 3.42 -12.04 2.03
CA LYS A 77 4.68 -12.69 2.44
C LYS A 77 4.53 -14.16 2.86
N ALA A 78 3.30 -14.63 3.07
CA ALA A 78 3.04 -16.01 3.47
C ALA A 78 3.17 -16.97 2.27
N ALA A 79 2.58 -16.60 1.14
CA ALA A 79 2.69 -17.32 -0.12
C ALA A 79 3.96 -16.95 -0.91
N TYR A 80 4.41 -15.69 -0.84
CA TYR A 80 5.51 -15.16 -1.65
C TYR A 80 6.62 -14.51 -0.81
N PRO A 81 7.29 -15.27 0.07
CA PRO A 81 8.31 -14.72 0.96
C PRO A 81 9.50 -14.11 0.21
N GLU A 82 9.80 -14.54 -1.01
CA GLU A 82 10.83 -13.96 -1.89
C GLU A 82 10.59 -12.48 -2.22
N PHE A 83 9.33 -12.02 -2.19
CA PHE A 83 8.95 -10.64 -2.47
C PHE A 83 8.84 -9.76 -1.22
N THR A 84 9.16 -10.29 -0.03
CA THR A 84 9.01 -9.60 1.27
C THR A 84 9.68 -8.22 1.32
N PHE A 85 10.83 -8.05 0.66
CA PHE A 85 11.59 -6.78 0.69
C PHE A 85 11.68 -6.10 -0.67
N VAL A 86 10.82 -6.49 -1.62
CA VAL A 86 10.74 -5.83 -2.93
C VAL A 86 10.01 -4.49 -2.75
N PRO A 87 10.64 -3.32 -3.02
CA PRO A 87 10.07 -2.02 -2.71
C PRO A 87 8.67 -1.77 -3.32
N VAL A 88 8.47 -2.24 -4.55
CA VAL A 88 7.20 -2.11 -5.28
C VAL A 88 6.12 -3.11 -4.84
N ASN A 89 6.46 -4.04 -3.94
CA ASN A 89 5.50 -4.93 -3.29
C ASN A 89 4.99 -4.35 -1.95
N LEU A 90 5.54 -3.23 -1.48
CA LEU A 90 5.30 -2.70 -0.15
C LEU A 90 4.49 -1.40 -0.23
N PHE A 91 3.45 -1.30 0.60
CA PHE A 91 2.52 -0.17 0.59
C PHE A 91 2.09 0.22 2.00
N TYR A 92 1.81 1.50 2.24
CA TYR A 92 1.14 1.91 3.47
C TYR A 92 -0.38 1.84 3.30
N SER A 93 -1.05 1.14 4.21
CA SER A 93 -2.49 0.95 4.17
C SER A 93 -3.12 1.18 5.55
N CYS A 94 -4.39 1.58 5.55
CA CYS A 94 -5.17 1.68 6.77
C CYS A 94 -5.46 0.29 7.36
N ASN A 95 -5.77 0.25 8.66
CA ASN A 95 -6.12 -0.97 9.38
C ASN A 95 -7.32 -1.71 8.78
N TYR A 96 -8.29 -1.01 8.17
CA TYR A 96 -9.41 -1.65 7.47
C TYR A 96 -8.93 -2.44 6.25
N CYS A 97 -8.26 -1.79 5.30
CA CYS A 97 -7.82 -2.45 4.07
C CYS A 97 -6.79 -3.55 4.35
N ASN A 98 -5.92 -3.36 5.35
CA ASN A 98 -4.91 -4.35 5.74
C ASN A 98 -5.44 -5.45 6.68
N SER A 99 -6.70 -5.39 7.10
CA SER A 99 -7.26 -6.36 8.03
C SER A 99 -7.30 -7.77 7.43
N SER A 100 -7.31 -8.78 8.29
CA SER A 100 -7.46 -10.19 7.87
C SER A 100 -8.79 -10.48 7.18
N SER A 101 -9.85 -9.72 7.46
CA SER A 101 -11.16 -9.86 6.82
C SER A 101 -11.23 -9.24 5.42
N VAL A 102 -10.46 -8.16 5.18
CA VAL A 102 -10.43 -7.48 3.87
C VAL A 102 -9.32 -8.04 2.99
N LYS A 103 -8.06 -7.69 3.22
CA LYS A 103 -6.95 -8.21 2.41
C LYS A 103 -6.27 -9.40 3.06
N GLY A 104 -5.75 -9.23 4.27
CA GLY A 104 -4.99 -10.25 4.99
C GLY A 104 -3.97 -10.97 4.09
N GLN A 105 -4.14 -12.29 3.97
CA GLN A 105 -3.32 -13.17 3.16
C GLN A 105 -4.01 -13.61 1.86
N LYS A 106 -5.09 -12.93 1.44
CA LYS A 106 -5.78 -13.25 0.19
C LYS A 106 -4.83 -13.13 -1.00
N GLU A 107 -5.06 -13.97 -2.01
CA GLU A 107 -4.23 -14.03 -3.20
C GLU A 107 -4.44 -12.80 -4.08
N THR A 108 -3.35 -12.12 -4.45
CA THR A 108 -3.35 -10.95 -5.32
C THR A 108 -2.56 -11.20 -6.61
N ILE A 109 -1.71 -12.21 -6.67
CA ILE A 109 -1.03 -12.64 -7.89
C ILE A 109 -2.00 -13.47 -8.73
N ASN A 110 -2.13 -13.08 -9.99
CA ASN A 110 -2.83 -13.85 -11.02
C ASN A 110 -1.87 -14.83 -11.71
N LYS A 111 -0.67 -14.34 -12.08
CA LYS A 111 0.38 -15.15 -12.71
C LYS A 111 1.73 -14.86 -12.04
N LEU A 112 2.34 -15.91 -11.49
CA LEU A 112 3.62 -15.82 -10.81
C LEU A 112 4.78 -15.79 -11.81
N SER A 113 5.81 -14.99 -11.52
CA SER A 113 7.09 -14.96 -12.21
C SER A 113 8.23 -14.90 -11.20
N PRO A 114 9.44 -15.42 -11.51
CA PRO A 114 10.61 -15.24 -10.64
C PRO A 114 10.99 -13.77 -10.40
N PHE A 115 10.60 -12.89 -11.32
CA PHE A 115 10.81 -11.45 -11.21
C PHE A 115 9.48 -10.77 -10.92
N TYR A 116 9.39 -10.08 -9.78
CA TYR A 116 8.17 -9.39 -9.35
C TYR A 116 7.57 -8.47 -10.43
N SER A 117 8.42 -7.79 -11.20
CA SER A 117 8.01 -6.89 -12.28
C SER A 117 7.35 -7.57 -13.47
N HIS A 118 7.42 -8.90 -13.54
CA HIS A 118 6.77 -9.71 -14.56
C HIS A 118 5.63 -10.58 -13.97
N CYS A 119 5.26 -10.35 -12.71
CA CYS A 119 4.05 -10.94 -12.15
C CYS A 119 2.82 -10.18 -12.65
N ASP A 120 1.74 -10.91 -12.89
CA ASP A 120 0.43 -10.30 -13.14
C ASP A 120 -0.40 -10.31 -11.85
N PHE A 121 -1.21 -9.28 -11.64
CA PHE A 121 -2.00 -9.10 -10.42
C PHE A 121 -3.51 -9.11 -10.72
N LYS A 122 -4.28 -9.69 -9.79
CA LYS A 122 -5.76 -9.78 -9.84
C LYS A 122 -6.44 -8.43 -9.61
N ILE A 123 -5.76 -7.55 -8.88
CA ILE A 123 -6.18 -6.19 -8.53
C ILE A 123 -5.21 -5.18 -9.15
N VAL A 124 -5.65 -3.92 -9.22
CA VAL A 124 -4.86 -2.79 -9.67
C VAL A 124 -3.60 -2.68 -8.81
N HIS A 125 -2.44 -2.70 -9.45
CA HIS A 125 -1.13 -2.57 -8.85
C HIS A 125 -0.73 -1.09 -8.82
N PRO A 126 -0.54 -0.48 -7.64
CA PRO A 126 -0.34 0.97 -7.52
C PRO A 126 0.88 1.56 -8.25
N TYR A 127 1.88 0.75 -8.61
CA TYR A 127 3.05 1.16 -9.42
C TYR A 127 3.04 0.74 -10.89
N TYR A 128 2.21 -0.25 -11.27
CA TYR A 128 2.30 -0.90 -12.58
C TYR A 128 1.07 -0.65 -13.44
N ASP A 129 -0.06 -0.35 -12.82
CA ASP A 129 -1.26 0.11 -13.50
C ASP A 129 -1.47 1.59 -13.23
N ASN A 130 -2.29 2.23 -14.07
CA ASN A 130 -2.83 3.56 -13.78
C ASN A 130 -4.26 3.38 -13.20
N PRO A 131 -4.48 3.59 -11.89
CA PRO A 131 -5.82 3.45 -11.29
C PRO A 131 -6.90 4.29 -11.97
N ASP A 132 -6.56 5.44 -12.55
CA ASP A 132 -7.52 6.33 -13.19
C ASP A 132 -7.99 5.80 -14.58
N SER A 133 -7.28 4.81 -15.15
CA SER A 133 -7.76 4.06 -16.32
C SER A 133 -8.49 2.77 -15.96
N GLU A 134 -8.55 2.40 -14.68
CA GLU A 134 -9.12 1.13 -14.22
C GLU A 134 -10.42 1.35 -13.41
N ILE A 135 -10.46 2.40 -12.58
CA ILE A 135 -11.56 2.72 -11.68
C ILE A 135 -12.13 4.09 -12.05
N PHE A 136 -13.38 4.10 -12.52
CA PHE A 136 -14.10 5.31 -12.90
C PHE A 136 -15.06 5.77 -11.79
N TYR A 137 -15.36 7.06 -11.79
CA TYR A 137 -16.25 7.71 -10.84
C TYR A 137 -17.36 8.45 -11.56
N GLN A 138 -18.51 8.57 -10.90
CA GLN A 138 -19.68 9.27 -11.41
C GLN A 138 -19.54 10.79 -11.27
N ASP A 139 -18.71 11.22 -10.33
CA ASP A 139 -18.46 12.61 -9.98
C ASP A 139 -16.97 12.96 -10.05
N ILE A 140 -16.68 14.23 -10.29
CA ILE A 140 -15.29 14.74 -10.36
C ILE A 140 -14.56 14.64 -9.02
N ASP A 141 -15.31 14.61 -7.93
CA ASP A 141 -14.79 14.51 -6.56
C ASP A 141 -14.44 13.08 -6.14
N ARG A 142 -14.65 12.10 -7.03
CA ARG A 142 -14.32 10.69 -6.83
C ARG A 142 -15.00 10.08 -5.59
N ILE A 143 -16.24 10.48 -5.29
CA ILE A 143 -17.05 10.00 -4.15
C ILE A 143 -17.91 8.79 -4.52
N PHE A 144 -18.41 8.68 -5.73
CA PHE A 144 -19.25 7.58 -6.17
C PHE A 144 -18.56 6.83 -7.30
N ILE A 145 -18.30 5.55 -7.09
CA ILE A 145 -17.62 4.71 -8.07
C ILE A 145 -18.63 4.31 -9.15
N ASP A 146 -18.29 4.55 -10.41
CA ASP A 146 -19.05 4.06 -11.56
C ASP A 146 -18.61 2.63 -11.88
N TYR A 147 -19.13 1.68 -11.09
CA TYR A 147 -18.73 0.28 -11.17
C TYR A 147 -18.94 -0.30 -12.57
N ALA A 148 -20.01 0.10 -13.27
CA ALA A 148 -20.33 -0.43 -14.59
C ALA A 148 -19.24 -0.11 -15.62
N ARG A 149 -18.68 1.11 -15.58
CA ARG A 149 -17.62 1.59 -16.48
C ARG A 149 -16.23 1.07 -16.13
N CYS A 150 -16.01 0.56 -14.92
CA CYS A 150 -14.72 0.02 -14.50
C CYS A 150 -14.31 -1.19 -15.35
N THR A 151 -13.00 -1.31 -15.57
CA THR A 151 -12.40 -2.50 -16.19
C THR A 151 -12.59 -3.71 -15.28
N GLN A 152 -12.31 -4.92 -15.78
CA GLN A 152 -12.38 -6.11 -14.91
C GLN A 152 -11.40 -6.03 -13.73
N LYS A 153 -10.18 -5.50 -13.95
CA LYS A 153 -9.17 -5.34 -12.89
C LYS A 153 -9.59 -4.27 -11.87
N GLY A 154 -10.21 -3.19 -12.34
CA GLY A 154 -10.84 -2.17 -11.49
C GLY A 154 -11.98 -2.76 -10.64
N LYS A 155 -12.91 -3.49 -11.25
CA LYS A 155 -14.01 -4.20 -10.57
C LYS A 155 -13.49 -5.15 -9.50
N ASN A 156 -12.55 -6.02 -9.85
CA ASN A 156 -11.89 -6.92 -8.90
C ASN A 156 -11.31 -6.16 -7.71
N THR A 157 -10.71 -5.00 -7.95
CA THR A 157 -10.12 -4.15 -6.89
C THR A 157 -11.18 -3.54 -5.99
N ILE A 158 -12.26 -3.03 -6.58
CA ILE A 158 -13.39 -2.46 -5.85
C ILE A 158 -14.00 -3.51 -4.93
N ASP A 159 -14.22 -4.71 -5.43
CA ASP A 159 -14.81 -5.81 -4.67
C ASP A 159 -13.85 -6.30 -3.58
N PHE A 160 -12.55 -6.43 -3.90
CA PHE A 160 -11.52 -6.90 -2.98
C PHE A 160 -11.40 -6.02 -1.74
N PHE A 161 -11.47 -4.70 -1.89
CA PHE A 161 -11.38 -3.74 -0.79
C PHE A 161 -12.72 -3.15 -0.35
N ASN A 162 -13.82 -3.59 -0.96
CA ASN A 162 -15.17 -3.08 -0.73
C ASN A 162 -15.30 -1.55 -0.89
N LEU A 163 -14.66 -0.99 -1.93
CA LEU A 163 -14.48 0.46 -2.11
C LEU A 163 -15.80 1.22 -2.36
N SER A 164 -16.81 0.54 -2.90
CA SER A 164 -18.15 1.12 -3.17
C SER A 164 -19.11 1.02 -1.99
N SER A 165 -18.68 0.44 -0.85
CA SER A 165 -19.56 0.33 0.33
C SER A 165 -19.95 1.69 0.89
N TYR A 166 -21.10 1.73 1.56
CA TYR A 166 -21.57 2.92 2.28
C TYR A 166 -20.49 3.50 3.20
N ILE A 167 -19.75 2.65 3.92
CA ILE A 167 -18.68 3.06 4.84
C ILE A 167 -17.53 3.74 4.07
N MET A 168 -17.05 3.13 2.97
CA MET A 168 -15.96 3.71 2.18
C MET A 168 -16.38 4.98 1.44
N THR A 169 -17.62 5.05 0.98
CA THR A 169 -18.20 6.27 0.40
C THR A 169 -18.27 7.38 1.43
N ASN A 170 -18.80 7.11 2.63
CA ASN A 170 -18.89 8.09 3.71
C ASN A 170 -17.50 8.63 4.13
N ILE A 171 -16.49 7.76 4.21
CA ILE A 171 -15.11 8.17 4.50
C ILE A 171 -14.60 9.14 3.44
N ARG A 172 -14.76 8.82 2.15
CA ARG A 172 -14.33 9.70 1.05
C ARG A 172 -15.06 11.04 1.09
N SER A 173 -16.38 11.04 1.28
CA SER A 173 -17.18 12.28 1.36
C SER A 173 -16.74 13.17 2.52
N ARG A 174 -16.58 12.60 3.72
CA ARG A 174 -16.18 13.36 4.91
C ARG A 174 -14.77 13.92 4.78
N GLN A 175 -13.86 13.13 4.22
CA GLN A 175 -12.50 13.61 3.98
C GLN A 175 -12.50 14.78 3.00
N LEU A 176 -13.22 14.68 1.87
CA LEU A 176 -13.31 15.78 0.91
C LEU A 176 -13.86 17.07 1.55
N ILE A 177 -14.90 16.96 2.39
CA ILE A 177 -15.46 18.12 3.12
C ILE A 177 -14.40 18.74 4.04
N LEU A 178 -13.65 17.92 4.78
CA LEU A 178 -12.56 18.39 5.62
C LEU A 178 -11.48 19.08 4.79
N GLU A 179 -11.03 18.44 3.70
CA GLU A 179 -10.02 18.98 2.79
C GLU A 179 -10.42 20.37 2.22
N ARG A 180 -11.72 20.60 2.00
CA ARG A 180 -12.27 21.88 1.52
C ARG A 180 -12.41 22.95 2.61
N LEU A 181 -12.86 22.56 3.80
CA LEU A 181 -13.17 23.49 4.89
C LEU A 181 -11.95 23.84 5.76
N ASN A 182 -10.99 22.92 5.85
CA ASN A 182 -9.74 23.11 6.57
C ASN A 182 -8.64 22.33 5.84
N PRO A 183 -7.80 23.00 5.02
CA PRO A 183 -6.83 22.32 4.18
C PRO A 183 -5.98 21.39 5.05
N LEU A 184 -5.83 20.13 4.59
CA LEU A 184 -5.07 19.08 5.28
C LEU A 184 -3.80 19.63 5.92
N LEU A 185 -3.46 19.10 7.10
CA LEU A 185 -2.27 19.41 7.91
C LEU A 185 -1.17 20.15 7.14
N PRO A 186 -0.75 21.33 7.60
CA PRO A 186 0.34 22.10 6.99
C PRO A 186 1.56 21.23 6.67
N SER A 187 2.32 21.62 5.66
CA SER A 187 3.52 20.88 5.22
C SER A 187 4.50 20.59 6.36
N ASP A 188 4.62 21.51 7.32
CA ASP A 188 5.54 21.40 8.45
C ASP A 188 5.09 20.35 9.45
N GLU A 189 3.78 20.26 9.73
CA GLU A 189 3.23 19.21 10.58
C GLU A 189 3.38 17.83 9.93
N LYS A 190 3.13 17.74 8.63
CA LYS A 190 3.40 16.52 7.85
C LYS A 190 4.86 16.09 7.94
N LYS A 191 5.80 17.03 7.85
CA LYS A 191 7.23 16.77 8.00
C LYS A 191 7.58 16.24 9.39
N LEU A 192 7.07 16.88 10.45
CA LEU A 192 7.26 16.44 11.84
C LEU A 192 6.69 15.02 12.08
N ILE A 193 5.50 14.74 11.55
CA ILE A 193 4.92 13.40 11.61
C ILE A 193 5.86 12.39 10.91
N ASN A 194 6.34 12.70 9.72
CA ASN A 194 7.25 11.79 8.99
C ASN A 194 8.59 11.55 9.72
N GLU A 195 9.12 12.54 10.42
CA GLU A 195 10.36 12.42 11.20
C GLU A 195 10.18 11.53 12.44
N THR A 196 9.02 11.63 13.08
CA THR A 196 8.65 10.88 14.30
C THR A 196 8.15 9.46 14.03
N ILE A 197 7.80 9.13 12.78
CA ILE A 197 7.37 7.78 12.43
C ILE A 197 8.48 6.76 12.72
N ALA A 198 8.17 5.90 13.69
CA ALA A 198 8.85 4.64 13.91
C ALA A 198 7.89 3.52 13.55
N TYR A 199 8.37 2.53 12.79
CA TYR A 199 7.65 1.28 12.63
C TYR A 199 7.53 0.65 14.02
N LYS A 200 6.30 0.32 14.46
CA LYS A 200 6.08 -0.28 15.78
C LYS A 200 6.68 -1.68 15.83
#